data_AF-A0A2H0U304-F1
#
_entry.id   AF-A0A2H0U304-F1
#
_cell.length_a   1.000
_cell.length_b   1.000
_cell.length_c   1.000
_cell.angle_alpha   90.00
_cell.angle_beta   90.00
_cell.angle_gamma   90.00
#
_symmetry.space_group_name_H-M   'P 1'
#
loop_
_entity.id
_entity.type
_entity.pdbx_description
1 polymer ?
#
loop_
_entity_poly.entity_id
_entity_poly.type
_entity_poly.pdbx_seq_one_letter_code
_entity_poly.pdbx_strand_id
1 'polypeptide(L)'
;MRSERRPSIRPIPLTPEQEAWQREQIRRAEVRRNLLVPIHVMWTSNVLDDAARHAQAGVVDALMASGQERDLAIIGSETIVPGDFENADWYVQRAYTSQSLRRNVGFGPQLDTSQFGRLFTTEPLQQNPHWDVLIVNYDLNARVNGEFINFVFGETNPGFPYSVQSIRRIEEATKDRGLNLAMIRNILRHEVGHMFGLVRRAEAVESLGSHCPNVCSMKQTLSIRELIENTIAVENQKQHFCNNCMAELAQKKDKFEPLPPPTAASV
;
A
#
# COMPACT_ATOMS: atom_id res chain seq x y z
N MET A 1 -6.43 -32.95 32.37
CA MET A 1 -7.03 -31.64 32.01
C MET A 1 -8.04 -31.86 30.91
N ARG A 2 -9.34 -31.62 31.15
CA ARG A 2 -10.38 -31.74 30.12
C ARG A 2 -10.39 -30.46 29.29
N SER A 3 -10.14 -30.58 27.99
CA SER A 3 -10.28 -29.49 27.02
C SER A 3 -11.76 -29.10 26.94
N GLU A 4 -12.09 -27.91 27.45
CA GLU A 4 -13.41 -27.31 27.25
C GLU A 4 -13.54 -26.92 25.77
N ARG A 5 -14.48 -27.57 25.07
CA ARG A 5 -14.81 -27.21 23.69
C ARG A 5 -15.44 -25.82 23.70
N ARG A 6 -14.76 -24.83 23.10
CA ARG A 6 -15.35 -23.51 22.88
C ARG A 6 -16.64 -23.66 22.05
N PRO A 7 -17.75 -23.03 22.45
CA PRO A 7 -19.00 -23.10 21.70
C PRO A 7 -18.79 -22.54 20.29
N SER A 8 -19.18 -23.34 19.28
CA SER A 8 -19.15 -22.94 17.88
C SER A 8 -20.20 -21.86 17.65
N ILE A 9 -19.78 -20.59 17.63
CA ILE A 9 -20.64 -19.48 17.23
C ILE A 9 -20.90 -19.64 15.73
N ARG A 10 -22.15 -19.90 15.34
CA ARG A 10 -22.54 -19.90 13.93
C ARG A 10 -22.52 -18.43 13.44
N PRO A 11 -21.88 -18.13 12.31
CA PRO A 11 -21.94 -16.78 11.76
C PRO A 11 -23.39 -16.38 11.49
N ILE A 12 -23.72 -15.12 11.81
CA ILE A 12 -25.02 -14.55 11.50
C ILE A 12 -25.13 -14.44 9.97
N PRO A 13 -26.21 -14.94 9.35
CA PRO A 13 -26.41 -14.79 7.91
C PRO A 13 -26.43 -13.31 7.51
N LEU A 14 -25.81 -12.99 6.37
CA LEU A 14 -25.84 -11.65 5.80
C LEU A 14 -27.25 -11.34 5.27
N THR A 15 -27.62 -10.06 5.27
CA THR A 15 -28.82 -9.61 4.55
C THR A 15 -28.59 -9.68 3.03
N PRO A 16 -29.65 -9.76 2.20
CA PRO A 16 -29.49 -9.76 0.74
C PRO A 16 -28.69 -8.57 0.19
N GLU A 17 -28.83 -7.40 0.83
CA GLU A 17 -28.07 -6.19 0.50
C GLU A 17 -26.58 -6.34 0.84
N GLN A 18 -26.26 -6.88 2.03
CA GLN A 18 -24.88 -7.15 2.43
C GLN A 18 -24.23 -8.19 1.52
N GLU A 19 -24.96 -9.22 1.11
CA GLU A 19 -24.47 -10.21 0.14
C GLU A 19 -24.23 -9.59 -1.24
N ALA A 20 -25.14 -8.74 -1.72
CA ALA A 20 -24.98 -8.05 -3.01
C ALA A 20 -23.76 -7.13 -2.99
N TRP A 21 -23.60 -6.37 -1.91
CA TRP A 21 -22.41 -5.54 -1.69
C TRP A 21 -21.14 -6.38 -1.67
N GLN A 22 -21.11 -7.49 -0.92
CA GLN A 22 -19.95 -8.37 -0.86
C GLN A 22 -19.60 -8.96 -2.24
N ARG A 23 -20.60 -9.40 -3.01
CA ARG A 23 -20.39 -9.88 -4.40
C ARG A 23 -19.77 -8.81 -5.28
N GLU A 24 -20.26 -7.57 -5.20
CA GLU A 24 -19.69 -6.45 -5.97
C GLU A 24 -18.24 -6.15 -5.56
N GLN A 25 -17.92 -6.20 -4.26
CA GLN A 25 -16.54 -6.04 -3.78
C GLN A 25 -15.60 -7.14 -4.29
N ILE A 26 -16.06 -8.39 -4.29
CA ILE A 26 -15.29 -9.53 -4.85
C ILE A 26 -15.04 -9.31 -6.34
N ARG A 27 -16.08 -8.96 -7.11
CA ARG A 27 -15.97 -8.69 -8.54
C ARG A 27 -14.98 -7.56 -8.82
N ARG A 28 -15.04 -6.45 -8.06
CA ARG A 28 -14.10 -5.32 -8.16
C ARG A 28 -12.66 -5.75 -7.86
N ALA A 29 -12.45 -6.58 -6.84
CA ALA A 29 -11.13 -7.11 -6.51
C ALA A 29 -10.58 -7.99 -7.63
N GLU A 30 -11.41 -8.86 -8.23
CA GLU A 30 -11.01 -9.72 -9.35
C GLU A 30 -10.55 -8.92 -10.57
N VAL A 31 -11.31 -7.90 -10.97
CA VAL A 31 -10.94 -7.00 -12.08
C VAL A 31 -9.55 -6.40 -11.84
N ARG A 32 -9.29 -5.86 -10.64
CA ARG A 32 -8.00 -5.21 -10.32
C ARG A 32 -6.83 -6.18 -10.23
N ARG A 33 -7.09 -7.42 -9.82
CA ARG A 33 -6.08 -8.48 -9.72
C ARG A 33 -5.72 -9.10 -11.07
N ASN A 34 -6.63 -9.05 -12.03
CA ASN A 34 -6.47 -9.77 -13.29
C ASN A 34 -6.25 -8.83 -14.49
N LEU A 35 -6.50 -7.52 -14.35
CA LEU A 35 -6.37 -6.57 -15.46
C LEU A 35 -5.28 -5.51 -15.25
N LEU A 36 -4.77 -5.00 -16.36
CA LEU A 36 -3.89 -3.84 -16.47
C LEU A 36 -4.71 -2.56 -16.26
N VAL A 37 -4.99 -2.27 -15.00
CA VAL A 37 -5.64 -1.03 -14.54
C VAL A 37 -4.59 0.04 -14.21
N PRO A 38 -4.92 1.34 -14.35
CA PRO A 38 -4.02 2.43 -13.97
C PRO A 38 -3.68 2.40 -12.48
N ILE A 39 -2.55 3.02 -12.12
CA ILE A 39 -2.14 3.28 -10.75
C ILE A 39 -2.38 4.76 -10.45
N HIS A 40 -3.22 5.05 -9.45
CA HIS A 40 -3.48 6.38 -8.94
C HIS A 40 -2.51 6.69 -7.81
N VAL A 41 -1.75 7.78 -7.94
CA VAL A 41 -0.80 8.23 -6.91
C VAL A 41 -1.24 9.57 -6.36
N MET A 42 -1.49 9.61 -5.06
CA MET A 42 -1.94 10.80 -4.33
C MET A 42 -1.14 10.99 -3.03
N TRP A 43 -1.08 12.21 -2.54
CA TRP A 43 -0.41 12.54 -1.29
C TRP A 43 -1.10 13.67 -0.53
N THR A 44 -1.01 13.62 0.81
CA THR A 44 -1.60 14.66 1.66
C THR A 44 -0.92 16.02 1.43
N SER A 45 -1.66 17.11 1.59
CA SER A 45 -1.16 18.47 1.29
C SER A 45 0.06 18.90 2.12
N ASN A 46 0.33 18.20 3.22
CA ASN A 46 1.49 18.41 4.09
C ASN A 46 2.71 17.54 3.74
N VAL A 47 2.67 16.77 2.64
CA VAL A 47 3.85 16.12 2.06
C VAL A 47 4.61 17.12 1.20
N LEU A 48 5.90 17.31 1.49
CA LEU A 48 6.75 18.22 0.72
C LEU A 48 6.94 17.72 -0.73
N ASP A 49 7.02 18.63 -1.70
CA ASP A 49 7.10 18.29 -3.13
C ASP A 49 8.27 17.37 -3.48
N ASP A 50 9.43 17.55 -2.86
CA ASP A 50 10.60 16.69 -3.09
C ASP A 50 10.38 15.28 -2.52
N ALA A 51 9.76 15.16 -1.35
CA ALA A 51 9.32 13.88 -0.80
C ALA A 51 8.29 13.20 -1.72
N ALA A 52 7.29 13.93 -2.20
CA ALA A 52 6.29 13.41 -3.15
C ALA A 52 6.93 12.90 -4.45
N ARG A 53 7.85 13.67 -5.04
CA ARG A 53 8.58 13.25 -6.26
C ARG A 53 9.42 11.98 -6.03
N HIS A 54 10.09 11.87 -4.89
CA HIS A 54 10.89 10.69 -4.58
C HIS A 54 10.03 9.46 -4.26
N ALA A 55 8.90 9.67 -3.60
CA ALA A 55 7.89 8.65 -3.41
C ALA A 55 7.38 8.16 -4.77
N GLN A 56 6.89 9.06 -5.63
CA GLN A 56 6.47 8.77 -7.01
C GLN A 56 7.53 7.98 -7.79
N ALA A 57 8.80 8.39 -7.71
CA ALA A 57 9.89 7.67 -8.37
C ALA A 57 10.00 6.21 -7.91
N GLY A 58 9.64 5.90 -6.67
CA GLY A 58 9.56 4.52 -6.16
C GLY A 58 8.45 3.71 -6.83
N VAL A 59 7.30 4.32 -7.14
CA VAL A 59 6.22 3.69 -7.93
C VAL A 59 6.72 3.39 -9.34
N VAL A 60 7.36 4.38 -9.98
CA VAL A 60 7.91 4.26 -11.34
C VAL A 60 8.95 3.13 -11.38
N ASP A 61 9.86 3.06 -10.42
CA ASP A 61 10.89 2.02 -10.36
C ASP A 61 10.27 0.61 -10.26
N ALA A 62 9.26 0.44 -9.41
CA ALA A 62 8.56 -0.83 -9.25
C ALA A 62 7.78 -1.22 -10.51
N LEU A 63 7.09 -0.26 -11.13
CA LEU A 63 6.37 -0.47 -12.39
C LEU A 63 7.34 -0.88 -13.51
N MET A 64 8.44 -0.14 -13.69
CA MET A 64 9.49 -0.47 -14.66
C MET A 64 10.09 -1.86 -14.41
N ALA A 65 10.39 -2.19 -13.15
CA ALA A 65 10.93 -3.50 -12.79
C ALA A 65 9.93 -4.64 -13.06
N SER A 66 8.63 -4.38 -12.88
CA SER A 66 7.58 -5.37 -13.16
C SER A 66 7.44 -5.70 -14.66
N GLY A 67 7.85 -4.78 -15.53
CA GLY A 67 7.67 -4.88 -16.98
C GLY A 67 6.21 -4.80 -17.43
N GLN A 68 5.27 -4.43 -16.55
CA GLN A 68 3.86 -4.27 -16.90
C GLN A 68 3.61 -2.90 -17.55
N GLU A 69 2.77 -2.88 -18.58
CA GLU A 69 2.33 -1.67 -19.24
C GLU A 69 1.08 -1.14 -18.54
N ARG A 70 1.26 -0.31 -17.52
CA ARG A 70 0.17 0.37 -16.80
C ARG A 70 0.35 1.87 -16.90
N ASP A 71 -0.77 2.57 -17.00
CA ASP A 71 -0.79 4.02 -16.86
C ASP A 71 -0.56 4.42 -15.40
N LEU A 72 0.12 5.56 -15.23
CA LEU A 72 0.35 6.19 -13.93
C LEU A 72 -0.37 7.54 -13.91
N ALA A 73 -1.45 7.62 -13.13
CA ALA A 73 -2.19 8.86 -12.93
C ALA A 73 -1.68 9.56 -11.66
N ILE A 74 -0.98 10.67 -11.84
CA ILE A 74 -0.51 11.51 -10.74
C ILE A 74 -1.60 12.49 -10.38
N ILE A 75 -2.27 12.23 -9.27
CA ILE A 75 -3.35 13.07 -8.72
C ILE A 75 -2.77 14.15 -7.81
N GLY A 76 -1.73 13.79 -7.03
CA GLY A 76 -1.12 14.69 -6.07
C GLY A 76 -1.99 14.97 -4.84
N SER A 77 -1.99 16.21 -4.38
CA SER A 77 -2.80 16.69 -3.27
C SER A 77 -4.06 17.44 -3.72
N GLU A 78 -4.36 17.42 -5.01
CA GLU A 78 -5.46 18.17 -5.61
C GLU A 78 -6.82 17.52 -5.31
N THR A 79 -7.89 18.31 -5.46
CA THR A 79 -9.26 17.82 -5.40
C THR A 79 -9.60 17.00 -6.65
N ILE A 80 -9.89 15.72 -6.46
CA ILE A 80 -10.35 14.75 -7.45
C ILE A 80 -11.83 14.96 -7.76
N VAL A 81 -12.65 15.04 -6.72
CA VAL A 81 -14.11 15.22 -6.79
C VAL A 81 -14.57 16.17 -5.68
N PRO A 82 -15.56 17.04 -5.89
CA PRO A 82 -16.10 17.83 -4.78
C PRO A 82 -16.82 16.95 -3.74
N GLY A 83 -16.51 17.12 -2.45
CA GLY A 83 -17.23 16.47 -1.35
C GLY A 83 -16.53 15.26 -0.75
N ASP A 84 -17.25 14.14 -0.60
CA ASP A 84 -16.63 12.91 -0.09
C ASP A 84 -15.62 12.35 -1.09
N PHE A 85 -14.50 11.81 -0.57
CA PHE A 85 -13.38 11.32 -1.38
C PHE A 85 -12.67 12.41 -2.19
N GLU A 86 -12.70 13.66 -1.70
CA GLU A 86 -12.25 14.79 -2.50
C GLU A 86 -10.76 14.80 -2.80
N ASN A 87 -9.90 14.41 -1.86
CA ASN A 87 -8.45 14.48 -2.00
C ASN A 87 -7.81 13.57 -0.94
N ALA A 88 -6.49 13.43 -0.98
CA ALA A 88 -5.72 12.63 -0.03
C ALA A 88 -5.96 13.03 1.45
N ASP A 89 -6.15 14.32 1.75
CA ASP A 89 -6.42 14.80 3.11
C ASP A 89 -7.77 14.31 3.64
N TRP A 90 -8.79 14.23 2.77
CA TRP A 90 -10.08 13.64 3.13
C TRP A 90 -9.93 12.19 3.60
N TYR A 91 -9.15 11.36 2.90
CA TYR A 91 -8.92 9.96 3.30
C TYR A 91 -8.29 9.89 4.68
N VAL A 92 -7.29 10.72 4.95
CA VAL A 92 -6.65 10.78 6.27
C VAL A 92 -7.61 11.27 7.36
N GLN A 93 -8.36 12.34 7.11
CA GLN A 93 -9.35 12.84 8.07
C GLN A 93 -10.42 11.78 8.36
N ARG A 94 -10.89 11.08 7.33
CA ARG A 94 -11.90 10.03 7.47
C ARG A 94 -11.35 8.80 8.19
N ALA A 95 -10.12 8.38 7.90
CA ALA A 95 -9.45 7.30 8.61
C ALA A 95 -9.28 7.64 10.10
N TYR A 96 -8.78 8.85 10.39
CA TYR A 96 -8.58 9.32 11.77
C TYR A 96 -9.88 9.43 12.56
N THR A 97 -10.97 9.90 11.94
CA THR A 97 -12.27 10.02 12.62
C THR A 97 -12.93 8.66 12.84
N SER A 98 -12.71 7.70 11.94
CA SER A 98 -13.36 6.38 11.97
C SER A 98 -12.64 5.34 12.83
N GLN A 99 -11.32 5.45 13.01
CA GLN A 99 -10.59 4.51 13.85
C GLN A 99 -11.05 4.61 15.32
N SER A 100 -10.86 3.56 16.12
CA SER A 100 -11.18 3.57 17.56
C SER A 100 -9.96 3.94 18.42
N LEU A 101 -8.77 3.48 18.02
CA LEU A 101 -7.53 3.76 18.71
C LEU A 101 -7.10 5.22 18.49
N ARG A 102 -6.70 5.94 19.54
CA ARG A 102 -6.04 7.26 19.43
C ARG A 102 -4.71 7.18 20.15
N ARG A 103 -3.61 7.35 19.41
CA ARG A 103 -2.24 7.30 19.92
C ARG A 103 -1.42 8.44 19.33
N ASN A 104 -0.46 8.90 20.12
CA ASN A 104 0.65 9.72 19.67
C ASN A 104 1.88 9.24 20.44
N VAL A 105 2.82 8.61 19.74
CA VAL A 105 4.04 8.03 20.32
C VAL A 105 5.27 8.87 19.99
N GLY A 106 5.09 10.19 19.85
CA GLY A 106 6.17 11.16 19.63
C GLY A 106 6.25 11.70 18.20
N PHE A 107 5.48 11.15 17.26
CA PHE A 107 5.52 11.52 15.83
C PHE A 107 4.18 12.10 15.32
N GLY A 108 3.34 12.57 16.24
CA GLY A 108 2.00 13.07 15.94
C GLY A 108 0.92 11.99 16.07
N PRO A 109 -0.34 12.31 15.70
CA PRO A 109 -1.43 11.35 15.70
C PRO A 109 -1.14 10.17 14.76
N GLN A 110 -1.36 8.94 15.24
CA GLN A 110 -1.19 7.75 14.41
C GLN A 110 -2.49 7.34 13.72
N LEU A 111 -2.39 6.96 12.45
CA LEU A 111 -3.50 6.40 11.67
C LEU A 111 -3.44 4.88 11.65
N ASP A 112 -4.60 4.24 11.83
CA ASP A 112 -4.77 2.80 11.64
C ASP A 112 -4.89 2.52 10.13
N THR A 113 -3.90 1.84 9.55
CA THR A 113 -3.81 1.53 8.12
C THR A 113 -5.01 0.73 7.61
N SER A 114 -5.66 -0.06 8.46
CA SER A 114 -6.83 -0.85 8.07
C SER A 114 -8.05 0.02 7.69
N GLN A 115 -8.07 1.28 8.11
CA GLN A 115 -9.13 2.21 7.73
C GLN A 115 -9.10 2.54 6.23
N PHE A 116 -7.91 2.63 5.63
CA PHE A 116 -7.78 2.99 4.22
C PHE A 116 -8.32 1.92 3.29
N GLY A 117 -8.13 0.64 3.62
CA GLY A 117 -8.70 -0.45 2.82
C GLY A 117 -10.22 -0.36 2.69
N ARG A 118 -10.93 0.05 3.76
CA ARG A 118 -12.37 0.32 3.69
C ARG A 118 -12.68 1.53 2.81
N LEU A 119 -11.89 2.60 2.90
CA LEU A 119 -12.13 3.81 2.11
C LEU A 119 -11.94 3.52 0.62
N PHE A 120 -10.80 2.96 0.21
CA PHE A 120 -10.52 2.61 -1.18
C PHE A 120 -11.51 1.58 -1.76
N THR A 121 -12.06 0.68 -0.95
CA THR A 121 -13.08 -0.27 -1.46
C THR A 121 -14.47 0.35 -1.64
N THR A 122 -14.75 1.46 -0.96
CA THR A 122 -16.10 2.07 -0.93
C THR A 122 -16.22 3.37 -1.71
N GLU A 123 -15.11 3.95 -2.17
CA GLU A 123 -15.15 5.17 -2.99
C GLU A 123 -15.92 4.98 -4.31
N PRO A 124 -16.65 6.02 -4.76
CA PRO A 124 -17.32 6.03 -6.05
C PRO A 124 -16.38 5.92 -7.25
N LEU A 125 -15.14 6.43 -7.14
CA LEU A 125 -14.14 6.39 -8.22
C LEU A 125 -13.81 4.96 -8.67
N GLN A 126 -14.08 3.97 -7.82
CA GLN A 126 -13.89 2.55 -8.12
C GLN A 126 -14.80 2.00 -9.22
N GLN A 127 -15.76 2.79 -9.71
CA GLN A 127 -16.47 2.52 -10.96
C GLN A 127 -15.49 2.41 -12.15
N ASN A 128 -14.40 3.18 -12.12
CA ASN A 128 -13.26 3.03 -13.02
C ASN A 128 -12.17 2.23 -12.29
N PRO A 129 -11.89 0.98 -12.67
CA PRO A 129 -10.91 0.16 -11.97
C PRO A 129 -9.51 0.77 -11.99
N HIS A 130 -8.88 0.87 -10.81
CA HIS A 130 -7.53 1.36 -10.62
C HIS A 130 -6.90 0.73 -9.37
N TRP A 131 -5.60 0.94 -9.21
CA TRP A 131 -4.84 0.66 -7.99
C TRP A 131 -4.56 1.95 -7.26
N ASP A 132 -4.55 1.93 -5.93
CA ASP A 132 -4.39 3.13 -5.11
C ASP A 132 -3.03 3.16 -4.41
N VAL A 133 -2.30 4.27 -4.54
CA VAL A 133 -1.08 4.56 -3.79
C VAL A 133 -1.24 5.91 -3.09
N LEU A 134 -1.30 5.88 -1.77
CA LEU A 134 -1.44 7.07 -0.92
C LEU A 134 -0.18 7.30 -0.10
N ILE A 135 0.38 8.50 -0.20
CA ILE A 135 1.54 8.95 0.58
C ILE A 135 1.08 9.95 1.63
N VAL A 136 1.40 9.72 2.89
CA VAL A 136 0.93 10.55 4.02
C VAL A 136 2.10 11.08 4.84
N ASN A 137 2.00 12.33 5.29
CA ASN A 137 2.86 12.86 6.36
C ASN A 137 2.19 12.70 7.74
N TYR A 138 1.80 11.47 8.04
CA TYR A 138 1.21 11.05 9.31
C TYR A 138 1.86 9.75 9.76
N ASP A 139 2.00 9.56 11.07
CA ASP A 139 2.50 8.30 11.59
C ASP A 139 1.46 7.19 11.38
N LEU A 140 1.89 5.98 11.06
CA LEU A 140 1.01 4.85 10.77
C LEU A 140 1.20 3.75 11.80
N ASN A 141 0.12 3.02 12.11
CA ASN A 141 0.14 1.76 12.83
C ASN A 141 -0.74 0.74 12.11
N ALA A 142 -0.49 -0.54 12.38
CA ALA A 142 -1.22 -1.64 11.79
C ALA A 142 -1.55 -2.70 12.85
N ARG A 143 -2.48 -3.59 12.53
CA ARG A 143 -2.78 -4.77 13.36
C ARG A 143 -2.02 -5.99 12.86
N VAL A 144 -1.33 -6.66 13.77
CA VAL A 144 -0.64 -7.92 13.54
C VAL A 144 -1.16 -8.91 14.58
N ASN A 145 -1.71 -10.03 14.13
CA ASN A 145 -2.32 -11.04 15.01
C ASN A 145 -3.38 -10.47 15.97
N GLY A 146 -4.14 -9.47 15.53
CA GLY A 146 -5.20 -8.81 16.29
C GLY A 146 -4.73 -7.64 17.18
N GLU A 147 -3.42 -7.47 17.38
CA GLU A 147 -2.85 -6.43 18.22
C GLU A 147 -2.22 -5.31 17.40
N PHE A 148 -2.27 -4.08 17.90
CA PHE A 148 -1.62 -2.95 17.26
C PHE A 148 -0.12 -2.95 17.53
N ILE A 149 0.68 -2.94 16.47
CA ILE A 149 2.12 -2.70 16.61
C ILE A 149 2.40 -1.20 16.77
N ASN A 150 3.64 -0.86 17.15
CA ASN A 150 4.00 0.52 17.49
C ASN A 150 3.90 1.47 16.30
N PHE A 151 4.41 1.06 15.14
CA PHE A 151 4.29 1.80 13.89
C PHE A 151 4.60 0.92 12.69
N VAL A 152 4.26 1.42 11.50
CA VAL A 152 4.71 0.89 10.20
C VAL A 152 5.18 2.03 9.31
N PHE A 153 6.05 1.73 8.34
CA PHE A 153 6.41 2.69 7.29
C PHE A 153 5.35 2.73 6.18
N GLY A 154 4.69 1.61 5.94
CA GLY A 154 3.58 1.50 5.02
C GLY A 154 2.81 0.22 5.23
N GLU A 155 1.72 0.07 4.50
CA GLU A 155 0.99 -1.17 4.36
C GLU A 155 0.41 -1.30 2.96
N THR A 156 0.56 -2.50 2.41
CA THR A 156 0.00 -2.88 1.11
C THR A 156 -0.95 -4.06 1.24
N ASN A 157 -2.12 -3.96 0.61
CA ASN A 157 -3.02 -5.10 0.44
C ASN A 157 -2.96 -5.60 -1.02
N PRO A 158 -2.26 -6.72 -1.31
CA PRO A 158 -2.18 -7.24 -2.68
C PRO A 158 -3.48 -7.94 -3.16
N GLY A 159 -4.44 -8.22 -2.25
CA GLY A 159 -5.70 -8.86 -2.57
C GLY A 159 -6.75 -7.91 -3.15
N PHE A 160 -6.70 -6.65 -2.71
CA PHE A 160 -7.38 -5.50 -3.30
C PHE A 160 -6.31 -4.40 -3.39
N PRO A 161 -5.61 -4.29 -4.53
CA PRO A 161 -4.33 -3.58 -4.63
C PRO A 161 -4.44 -2.10 -4.26
N TYR A 162 -4.09 -1.80 -3.02
CA TYR A 162 -3.76 -0.47 -2.52
C TYR A 162 -2.48 -0.52 -1.69
N SER A 163 -1.81 0.62 -1.59
CA SER A 163 -0.65 0.85 -0.74
C SER A 163 -0.78 2.21 -0.04
N VAL A 164 -0.44 2.26 1.24
CA VAL A 164 -0.30 3.52 1.99
C VAL A 164 1.11 3.60 2.57
N GLN A 165 1.82 4.70 2.34
CA GLN A 165 3.14 4.96 2.93
C GLN A 165 3.14 6.20 3.81
N SER A 166 3.71 6.08 5.01
CA SER A 166 4.11 7.19 5.85
C SER A 166 5.49 7.70 5.47
N ILE A 167 5.63 9.02 5.38
CA ILE A 167 6.96 9.66 5.39
C ILE A 167 7.34 10.22 6.77
N ARG A 168 6.42 10.22 7.74
CA ARG A 168 6.52 11.03 8.95
C ARG A 168 7.77 10.75 9.77
N ARG A 169 8.04 9.48 10.02
CA ARG A 169 9.23 9.06 10.78
C ARG A 169 10.52 9.16 9.97
N ILE A 170 10.42 9.15 8.65
CA ILE A 170 11.56 9.24 7.75
C ILE A 170 12.06 10.69 7.67
N GLU A 171 11.16 11.67 7.69
CA GLU A 171 11.54 13.10 7.68
C GLU A 171 12.43 13.50 8.87
N GLU A 172 12.23 12.85 10.03
CA GLU A 172 12.99 13.11 11.25
C GLU A 172 14.14 12.12 11.50
N ALA A 173 14.35 11.15 10.60
CA ALA A 173 15.28 10.04 10.81
C ALA A 173 16.75 10.47 10.87
N THR A 174 17.15 11.41 10.00
CA THR A 174 18.51 11.94 9.91
C THR A 174 18.50 13.39 9.41
N LYS A 175 19.62 14.09 9.62
CA LYS A 175 19.87 15.44 9.09
C LYS A 175 20.20 15.42 7.59
N ASP A 176 20.55 14.26 7.04
CA ASP A 176 20.83 14.11 5.60
C ASP A 176 19.53 14.03 4.81
N ARG A 177 19.16 15.14 4.15
CA ARG A 177 17.95 15.21 3.33
C ARG A 177 18.00 14.22 2.15
N GLY A 178 19.15 14.02 1.54
CA GLY A 178 19.31 13.10 0.41
C GLY A 178 19.03 11.66 0.82
N LEU A 179 19.53 11.26 1.98
CA LEU A 179 19.25 9.94 2.55
C LEU A 179 17.76 9.78 2.94
N ASN A 180 17.12 10.81 3.51
CA ASN A 180 15.68 10.77 3.79
C ASN A 180 14.86 10.56 2.51
N LEU A 181 15.19 11.27 1.43
CA LEU A 181 14.52 11.12 0.13
C LEU A 181 14.75 9.73 -0.48
N ALA A 182 15.95 9.17 -0.34
CA ALA A 182 16.25 7.80 -0.76
C ALA A 182 15.47 6.76 0.03
N MET A 183 15.31 6.94 1.35
CA MET A 183 14.50 6.07 2.20
C MET A 183 13.02 6.10 1.81
N ILE A 184 12.46 7.29 1.55
CA ILE A 184 11.07 7.47 1.07
C ILE A 184 10.85 6.71 -0.23
N ARG A 185 11.77 6.82 -1.19
CA ARG A 185 11.72 6.08 -2.46
C ARG A 185 11.84 4.57 -2.24
N ASN A 186 12.72 4.14 -1.33
CA ASN A 186 12.96 2.73 -1.04
C ASN A 186 11.74 2.04 -0.42
N ILE A 187 11.06 2.68 0.54
CA ILE A 187 9.80 2.14 1.08
C ILE A 187 8.74 2.05 -0.02
N LEU A 188 8.62 3.03 -0.91
CA LEU A 188 7.52 2.94 -1.88
C LEU A 188 7.78 1.87 -2.95
N ARG A 189 9.05 1.59 -3.27
CA ARG A 189 9.43 0.40 -4.05
C ARG A 189 9.02 -0.90 -3.35
N HIS A 190 9.18 -0.96 -2.03
CA HIS A 190 8.79 -2.12 -1.21
C HIS A 190 7.28 -2.35 -1.29
N GLU A 191 6.50 -1.33 -0.93
CA GLU A 191 5.04 -1.40 -0.87
C GLU A 191 4.44 -1.72 -2.25
N VAL A 192 4.83 -0.96 -3.28
CA VAL A 192 4.35 -1.18 -4.65
C VAL A 192 4.86 -2.52 -5.21
N GLY A 193 6.05 -2.97 -4.80
CA GLY A 193 6.55 -4.31 -5.12
C GLY A 193 5.60 -5.43 -4.67
N HIS A 194 4.98 -5.29 -3.49
CA HIS A 194 3.94 -6.22 -3.04
C HIS A 194 2.68 -6.17 -3.92
N MET A 195 2.29 -5.01 -4.45
CA MET A 195 1.17 -4.89 -5.41
C MET A 195 1.43 -5.68 -6.70
N PHE A 196 2.68 -5.68 -7.17
CA PHE A 196 3.13 -6.54 -8.29
C PHE A 196 3.35 -8.00 -7.90
N GLY A 197 3.03 -8.34 -6.64
CA GLY A 197 3.03 -9.69 -6.12
C GLY A 197 4.38 -10.19 -5.61
N LEU A 198 5.37 -9.33 -5.44
CA LEU A 198 6.65 -9.79 -4.90
C LEU A 198 6.49 -10.44 -3.53
N VAL A 199 7.31 -11.48 -3.35
CA VAL A 199 7.51 -12.22 -2.11
C VAL A 199 6.32 -13.09 -1.67
N ARG A 200 6.07 -14.15 -2.45
CA ARG A 200 5.18 -15.27 -2.10
C ARG A 200 5.92 -16.61 -1.96
N ARG A 201 7.22 -16.58 -1.66
CA ARG A 201 8.05 -17.80 -1.56
C ARG A 201 8.06 -18.37 -0.14
N ALA A 202 8.14 -19.70 -0.03
CA ALA A 202 8.12 -20.41 1.25
C ALA A 202 9.27 -20.05 2.20
N GLU A 203 10.41 -19.58 1.67
CA GLU A 203 11.60 -19.17 2.44
C GLU A 203 11.54 -17.70 2.90
N ALA A 204 10.55 -16.94 2.44
CA ALA A 204 10.29 -15.60 2.92
C ALA A 204 9.44 -15.70 4.19
N VAL A 205 10.09 -15.87 5.34
CA VAL A 205 9.41 -15.82 6.63
C VAL A 205 10.16 -14.87 7.53
N GLU A 206 9.53 -13.74 7.80
CA GLU A 206 9.90 -12.84 8.86
C GLU A 206 8.70 -12.61 9.79
N SER A 207 8.92 -11.96 10.93
CA SER A 207 7.92 -11.82 12.01
C SER A 207 6.60 -11.19 11.58
N LEU A 208 6.58 -10.46 10.46
CA LEU A 208 5.43 -9.70 9.96
C LEU A 208 4.94 -10.14 8.58
N GLY A 209 5.44 -11.26 8.03
CA GLY A 209 5.04 -11.75 6.71
C GLY A 209 6.22 -12.20 5.85
N SER A 210 5.95 -12.36 4.56
CA SER A 210 6.94 -12.82 3.58
C SER A 210 7.70 -11.66 2.95
N HIS A 211 8.99 -11.52 3.29
CA HIS A 211 9.90 -10.50 2.74
C HIS A 211 11.21 -11.09 2.18
N CYS A 212 11.97 -10.29 1.46
CA CYS A 212 13.22 -10.71 0.84
C CYS A 212 14.40 -10.57 1.83
N PRO A 213 15.23 -11.61 2.06
CA PRO A 213 16.34 -11.50 3.00
C PRO A 213 17.59 -10.83 2.38
N ASN A 214 17.62 -10.67 1.06
CA ASN A 214 18.76 -10.09 0.32
C ASN A 214 18.81 -8.57 0.47
N VAL A 215 19.93 -7.95 0.07
CA VAL A 215 19.97 -6.50 -0.19
C VAL A 215 19.01 -6.21 -1.34
N CYS A 216 17.87 -5.62 -1.01
CA CYS A 216 16.73 -5.45 -1.91
C CYS A 216 15.72 -4.49 -1.27
N SER A 217 15.00 -3.71 -2.08
CA SER A 217 13.87 -2.91 -1.60
C SER A 217 12.78 -3.78 -0.94
N MET A 218 12.63 -5.05 -1.33
CA MET A 218 11.68 -5.98 -0.69
C MET A 218 12.13 -6.54 0.67
N LYS A 219 13.26 -6.08 1.22
CA LYS A 219 13.68 -6.47 2.56
C LYS A 219 12.86 -5.71 3.59
N GLN A 220 12.32 -6.43 4.58
CA GLN A 220 11.62 -5.79 5.69
C GLN A 220 12.61 -5.02 6.54
N THR A 221 12.18 -3.86 7.00
CA THR A 221 12.92 -3.03 7.94
C THR A 221 12.02 -2.73 9.11
N LEU A 222 12.40 -3.16 10.31
CA LEU A 222 11.58 -3.03 11.52
C LEU A 222 11.91 -1.77 12.32
N SER A 223 12.94 -1.02 11.89
CA SER A 223 13.39 0.21 12.54
C SER A 223 13.96 1.20 11.53
N ILE A 224 14.04 2.48 11.92
CA ILE A 224 14.71 3.52 11.13
C ILE A 224 16.16 3.17 10.84
N ARG A 225 16.87 2.58 11.81
CA ARG A 225 18.26 2.16 11.63
C ARG A 225 18.39 1.10 10.54
N GLU A 226 17.55 0.06 10.57
CA GLU A 226 17.52 -0.97 9.53
C GLU A 226 17.14 -0.39 8.16
N LEU A 227 16.21 0.58 8.13
CA LEU A 227 15.83 1.26 6.89
C LEU A 227 17.01 2.05 6.29
N ILE A 228 17.76 2.78 7.10
CA ILE A 228 18.97 3.49 6.68
C ILE A 228 19.99 2.49 6.11
N GLU A 229 20.31 1.44 6.88
CA GLU A 229 21.29 0.42 6.48
C GLU A 229 20.89 -0.26 5.16
N ASN A 230 19.61 -0.65 5.01
CA ASN A 230 19.10 -1.25 3.79
C ASN A 230 19.12 -0.28 2.61
N THR A 231 18.70 0.97 2.82
CA THR A 231 18.65 1.99 1.75
C THR A 231 20.04 2.27 1.21
N ILE A 232 21.04 2.47 2.08
CA ILE A 232 22.43 2.65 1.66
C ILE A 232 22.92 1.45 0.85
N ALA A 233 22.65 0.23 1.34
CA ALA A 233 23.08 -0.99 0.66
C ALA A 233 22.43 -1.14 -0.73
N VAL A 234 21.14 -0.86 -0.86
CA VAL A 234 20.39 -0.92 -2.13
C VAL A 234 20.88 0.12 -3.13
N GLU A 235 21.06 1.37 -2.69
CA GLU A 235 21.54 2.45 -3.56
C GLU A 235 22.98 2.20 -4.04
N ASN A 236 23.85 1.65 -3.18
CA ASN A 236 25.22 1.28 -3.56
C ASN A 236 25.29 0.17 -4.61
N GLN A 237 24.34 -0.78 -4.59
CA GLN A 237 24.28 -1.86 -5.58
C GLN A 237 23.79 -1.40 -6.95
N LYS A 238 23.16 -0.22 -7.04
CA LYS A 238 22.52 0.30 -8.26
C LYS A 238 21.47 -0.66 -8.84
N GLN A 239 20.97 -1.57 -8.02
CA GLN A 239 19.93 -2.53 -8.35
C GLN A 239 18.92 -2.54 -7.20
N HIS A 240 17.70 -2.08 -7.47
CA HIS A 240 16.67 -1.88 -6.43
C HIS A 240 16.03 -3.21 -5.99
N PHE A 241 15.84 -4.12 -6.94
CA PHE A 241 15.31 -5.47 -6.70
C PHE A 241 16.38 -6.51 -7.02
N CYS A 242 16.69 -7.38 -6.07
CA CYS A 242 17.66 -8.46 -6.28
C CYS A 242 17.20 -9.43 -7.40
N ASN A 243 18.12 -10.24 -7.92
CA ASN A 243 17.84 -11.17 -9.02
C ASN A 243 16.66 -12.11 -8.75
N ASN A 244 16.47 -12.56 -7.50
CA ASN A 244 15.33 -13.42 -7.15
C ASN A 244 14.00 -12.67 -7.30
N CYS A 245 13.93 -11.42 -6.83
CA CYS A 245 12.72 -10.60 -6.99
C CYS A 245 12.49 -10.24 -8.47
N MET A 246 13.54 -9.93 -9.23
CA MET A 246 13.41 -9.69 -10.67
C MET A 246 12.89 -10.92 -11.42
N ALA A 247 13.34 -12.12 -11.06
CA ALA A 247 12.83 -13.38 -11.64
C ALA A 247 11.35 -13.60 -11.27
N GLU A 248 10.94 -13.31 -10.03
CA GLU A 248 9.53 -13.37 -9.61
C GLU A 248 8.66 -12.38 -10.40
N LEU A 249 9.14 -11.14 -10.62
CA LEU A 249 8.44 -10.14 -11.43
C LEU A 249 8.29 -10.59 -12.88
N ALA A 250 9.35 -11.14 -13.48
CA ALA A 250 9.32 -11.65 -14.85
C ALA A 250 8.25 -12.73 -15.04
N GLN A 251 8.05 -13.61 -14.06
CA GLN A 251 6.98 -14.63 -14.08
C GLN A 251 5.56 -14.04 -13.95
N LYS A 252 5.44 -12.78 -13.54
CA LYS A 252 4.16 -12.10 -13.29
C LYS A 252 3.83 -11.03 -14.33
N LYS A 253 4.81 -10.66 -15.17
CA LYS A 253 4.69 -9.61 -16.18
C LYS A 253 3.41 -9.74 -17.00
N ASP A 254 3.17 -10.92 -17.57
CA ASP A 254 2.09 -11.14 -18.53
C ASP A 254 0.84 -11.78 -17.89
N LYS A 255 0.70 -11.73 -16.56
CA LYS A 255 -0.47 -12.31 -15.86
C LYS A 255 -1.74 -11.47 -15.96
N PHE A 256 -1.62 -10.23 -16.41
CA PHE A 256 -2.72 -9.27 -16.42
C PHE A 256 -3.20 -9.05 -17.84
N GLU A 257 -4.51 -9.13 -18.05
CA GLU A 257 -5.13 -8.84 -19.34
C GLU A 257 -5.37 -7.33 -19.50
N PRO A 258 -5.40 -6.78 -20.72
CA PRO A 258 -5.79 -5.39 -20.93
C PRO A 258 -7.20 -5.11 -20.37
N LEU A 259 -7.41 -3.91 -19.80
CA LEU A 259 -8.74 -3.47 -19.43
C LEU A 259 -9.61 -3.41 -20.70
N PRO A 260 -10.79 -4.06 -20.74
CA PRO A 260 -11.67 -3.96 -21.89
C PRO A 260 -12.07 -2.49 -22.10
N PRO A 261 -12.28 -2.07 -23.36
CA PRO A 261 -12.72 -0.71 -23.64
C PRO A 261 -14.05 -0.44 -22.89
N PRO A 262 -14.30 0.82 -22.46
CA PRO A 262 -15.58 1.18 -21.88
C PRO A 262 -16.71 0.74 -22.82
N THR A 263 -17.63 -0.07 -22.32
CA THR A 263 -18.83 -0.42 -23.08
C THR A 263 -19.58 0.87 -23.40
N ALA A 264 -19.90 1.10 -24.66
CA ALA A 264 -20.72 2.22 -25.11
C ALA A 264 -22.20 2.04 -24.66
N ALA A 265 -22.44 2.09 -23.36
CA ALA A 265 -23.75 2.09 -22.70
C ALA A 265 -23.49 2.36 -21.21
N SER A 266 -24.06 3.35 -20.54
CA SER A 266 -25.23 4.18 -20.81
C SER A 266 -25.10 5.44 -19.94
N VAL A 267 -25.09 6.61 -20.58
CA VAL A 267 -25.35 7.91 -19.93
C VAL A 267 -26.84 8.03 -19.64
#